data_AF-A0A6P5A3Y1-F1
#
_entry.id   AF-A0A6P5A3Y1-F1
#
_cell.length_a   1.000
_cell.length_b   1.000
_cell.length_c   1.000
_cell.angle_alpha   90.00
_cell.angle_beta   90.00
_cell.angle_gamma   90.00
#
_symmetry.space_group_name_H-M   'P 1'
#
loop_
_entity.id
_entity.type
_entity.pdbx_description
1 polymer ?
#
loop_
_entity_poly.entity_id
_entity_poly.type
_entity_poly.pdbx_seq_one_letter_code
_entity_poly.pdbx_strand_id
1 'polypeptide(L)'
;MATGINLQPKVVNGLLTLDLSNRGLTFIPPQVFHLVDLEKLVLSKNFLTSIPAEIGALRKLQVLVVDDNSLSYVHQRIITLVNLGYLSVQRNQLAKMPNGLSNLRALHGLFIRGNRFTEVPEEVCSLLNLQWLGVGDNPIRHLPENIIQLTRLKILSITGCMLDEFPQQVLQMQALEELFMGSRGLSSIPDKVLKQKHIQCLILRDNKIKKISKKISKFDYLLTLDVSNNPDLKFIPRQIGKLPKLYNLHLENCGLESLPDELYNLHTLGSLNLKGNKLSALSTEITKLQSLKQLFIDNNQFMEFPEEICALANLEVLGCGQNPLTRLPDKLTILNLKSLTISCCRFEEFPRQVLSLGGLERLYMGGWAGSNTHSPVPEGIAHLQNLRLLAVDQSELSHLPESIIHLQLLQELDLSMNLFTAVPQVVFTLPSLLALYMVGNQLTRLPVELGRLPVLEDIAVFDNPLEYPPEDICKEGSDAIIDFLRAEDARVVPLEGEMGAQGHHPTPTTEL
;
A
#
# COMPACT_ATOMS: atom_id res chain seq x y z
N MET A 1 -11.34 -23.38 26.55
CA MET A 1 -10.82 -24.77 26.53
C MET A 1 -9.53 -24.75 25.73
N ALA A 2 -8.40 -25.15 26.32
CA ALA A 2 -7.06 -25.02 25.73
C ALA A 2 -6.32 -26.37 25.69
N THR A 3 -7.01 -27.43 25.28
CA THR A 3 -6.40 -28.75 25.07
C THR A 3 -6.07 -28.90 23.59
N GLY A 4 -4.78 -28.98 23.26
CA GLY A 4 -4.27 -29.14 21.88
C GLY A 4 -3.29 -28.08 21.38
N ILE A 5 -2.89 -27.10 22.21
CA ILE A 5 -1.91 -26.09 21.81
C ILE A 5 -0.51 -26.71 21.75
N ASN A 6 0.11 -26.68 20.57
CA ASN A 6 1.52 -27.05 20.42
C ASN A 6 2.41 -26.00 21.10
N LEU A 7 3.12 -26.42 22.14
CA LEU A 7 4.02 -25.56 22.94
C LEU A 7 5.51 -25.84 22.65
N GLN A 8 5.83 -26.49 21.52
CA GLN A 8 7.22 -26.72 21.13
C GLN A 8 7.83 -25.46 20.48
N PRO A 9 8.85 -24.83 21.09
CA PRO A 9 9.56 -23.72 20.47
C PRO A 9 10.35 -24.21 19.26
N LYS A 10 10.58 -23.31 18.30
CA LYS A 10 11.39 -23.54 17.10
C LYS A 10 12.40 -22.42 16.96
N VAL A 11 13.57 -22.72 16.38
CA VAL A 11 14.55 -21.67 16.06
C VAL A 11 14.06 -20.93 14.82
N VAL A 12 13.80 -19.64 14.95
CA VAL A 12 13.40 -18.74 13.85
C VAL A 12 14.31 -17.53 13.89
N ASN A 13 15.01 -17.25 12.78
CA ASN A 13 16.03 -16.18 12.69
C ASN A 13 17.09 -16.26 13.80
N GLY A 14 17.51 -17.48 14.16
CA GLY A 14 18.51 -17.72 15.19
C GLY A 14 18.00 -17.60 16.63
N LEU A 15 16.73 -17.27 16.86
CA LEU A 15 16.14 -17.18 18.19
C LEU A 15 15.23 -18.37 18.51
N LEU A 16 15.34 -18.92 19.72
CA LEU A 16 14.39 -19.92 20.20
C LEU A 16 13.00 -19.28 20.42
N THR A 17 12.07 -19.56 19.50
CA THR A 17 10.81 -18.83 19.32
C THR A 17 9.60 -19.72 19.60
N LEU A 18 8.65 -19.20 20.36
CA LEU A 18 7.32 -19.77 20.51
C LEU A 18 6.29 -18.75 20.01
N ASP A 19 5.53 -19.15 18.99
CA ASP A 19 4.46 -18.33 18.42
C ASP A 19 3.10 -18.97 18.70
N LEU A 20 2.29 -18.26 19.49
CA LEU A 20 0.94 -18.63 19.88
C LEU A 20 -0.08 -17.59 19.38
N SER A 21 0.24 -16.88 18.29
CA SER A 21 -0.65 -15.87 17.72
C SER A 21 -1.93 -16.49 17.13
N ASN A 22 -3.03 -15.73 17.17
CA ASN A 22 -4.31 -16.12 16.58
C ASN A 22 -4.84 -17.48 17.05
N ARG A 23 -4.82 -17.73 18.37
CA ARG A 23 -5.27 -18.99 18.99
C ARG A 23 -6.47 -18.82 19.90
N GLY A 24 -7.07 -17.63 19.93
CA GLY A 24 -8.20 -17.31 20.80
C GLY A 24 -7.88 -17.44 22.29
N LEU A 25 -6.62 -17.24 22.68
CA LEU A 25 -6.18 -17.39 24.08
C LEU A 25 -6.76 -16.27 24.94
N THR A 26 -7.37 -16.63 26.06
CA THR A 26 -7.80 -15.68 27.09
C THR A 26 -6.77 -15.51 28.22
N PHE A 27 -5.84 -16.46 28.35
CA PHE A 27 -4.70 -16.43 29.25
C PHE A 27 -3.50 -17.13 28.61
N ILE A 28 -2.28 -16.80 29.08
CA ILE A 28 -1.06 -17.48 28.65
C ILE A 28 -1.00 -18.85 29.36
N PRO A 29 -0.91 -19.99 28.63
CA PRO A 29 -0.82 -21.31 29.26
C PRO A 29 0.37 -21.39 30.24
N PRO A 30 0.18 -21.85 31.49
CA PRO A 30 1.25 -21.87 32.49
C PRO A 30 2.53 -22.60 32.06
N GLN A 31 2.37 -23.62 31.20
CA GLN A 31 3.48 -24.41 30.66
C GLN A 31 4.46 -23.57 29.82
N VAL A 32 4.03 -22.44 29.26
CA VAL A 32 4.91 -21.51 28.54
C VAL A 32 6.02 -21.01 29.44
N PHE A 33 5.73 -20.77 30.72
CA PHE A 33 6.70 -20.22 31.68
C PHE A 33 7.76 -21.24 32.14
N HIS A 34 7.60 -22.53 31.81
CA HIS A 34 8.63 -23.56 32.02
C HIS A 34 9.70 -23.57 30.92
N LEU A 35 9.47 -22.87 29.81
CA LEU A 35 10.40 -22.78 28.68
C LEU A 35 11.48 -21.72 28.97
N VAL A 36 12.29 -21.93 30.00
CA VAL A 36 13.26 -20.94 30.51
C VAL A 36 14.33 -20.51 29.51
N ASP A 37 14.56 -21.33 28.48
CA ASP A 37 15.48 -21.04 27.39
C ASP A 37 14.87 -20.19 26.26
N LEU A 38 13.58 -19.87 26.34
CA LEU A 38 12.86 -19.14 25.30
C LEU A 38 13.42 -17.72 25.13
N GLU A 39 13.69 -17.34 23.87
CA GLU A 39 14.25 -16.04 23.51
C GLU A 39 13.23 -15.13 22.83
N LYS A 40 12.24 -15.71 22.16
CA LYS A 40 11.15 -14.96 21.54
C LYS A 40 9.79 -15.57 21.85
N LEU A 41 8.87 -14.74 22.31
CA LEU A 41 7.49 -15.11 22.59
C LEU A 41 6.54 -14.20 21.82
N VAL A 42 5.70 -14.78 20.96
CA VAL A 42 4.69 -14.06 20.18
C VAL A 42 3.31 -14.56 20.59
N LEU A 43 2.45 -13.63 20.99
CA LEU A 43 1.13 -13.86 21.57
C LEU A 43 0.05 -12.99 20.89
N SER A 44 0.34 -12.44 19.70
CA SER A 44 -0.50 -11.44 19.06
C SER A 44 -1.85 -11.98 18.58
N LYS A 45 -2.84 -11.10 18.40
CA LYS A 45 -4.18 -11.47 17.91
C LYS A 45 -4.85 -12.54 18.78
N ASN A 46 -4.86 -12.31 20.09
CA ASN A 46 -5.54 -13.17 21.07
C ASN A 46 -6.51 -12.33 21.91
N PHE A 47 -7.08 -12.91 22.97
CA PHE A 47 -7.99 -12.25 23.90
C PHE A 47 -7.37 -12.13 25.30
N LEU A 48 -6.04 -12.01 25.39
CA LEU A 48 -5.33 -11.90 26.67
C LEU A 48 -5.72 -10.60 27.36
N THR A 49 -6.02 -10.70 28.66
CA THR A 49 -6.38 -9.54 29.49
C THR A 49 -5.24 -9.05 30.37
N SER A 50 -4.20 -9.87 30.60
CA SER A 50 -3.01 -9.48 31.35
C SER A 50 -1.78 -10.33 31.00
N ILE A 51 -0.60 -9.80 31.31
CA ILE A 51 0.65 -10.58 31.39
C ILE A 51 0.91 -10.89 32.87
N PRO A 52 0.96 -12.17 33.29
CA PRO A 52 1.02 -12.54 34.70
C PRO A 52 2.45 -12.55 35.25
N ALA A 53 2.62 -12.82 36.55
CA ALA A 53 3.89 -12.70 37.26
C ALA A 53 4.97 -13.70 36.79
N GLU A 54 4.53 -14.85 36.30
CA GLU A 54 5.32 -15.97 35.81
C GLU A 54 6.16 -15.60 34.58
N ILE A 55 5.83 -14.49 33.89
CA ILE A 55 6.64 -13.98 32.78
C ILE A 55 8.11 -13.77 33.17
N GLY A 56 8.37 -13.44 34.44
CA GLY A 56 9.74 -13.26 34.97
C GLY A 56 10.59 -14.54 35.02
N ALA A 57 10.01 -15.71 34.74
CA ALA A 57 10.77 -16.97 34.61
C ALA A 57 11.58 -17.03 33.30
N LEU A 58 11.15 -16.32 32.26
CA LEU A 58 11.74 -16.38 30.91
C LEU A 58 12.98 -15.48 30.78
N ARG A 59 14.01 -15.70 31.60
CA ARG A 59 15.17 -14.78 31.72
C ARG A 59 16.02 -14.62 30.45
N LYS A 60 15.93 -15.55 29.50
CA LYS A 60 16.59 -15.44 28.18
C LYS A 60 15.74 -14.69 27.14
N LEU A 61 14.54 -14.26 27.49
CA LEU A 61 13.64 -13.58 26.55
C LEU A 61 14.24 -12.25 26.08
N GLN A 62 14.39 -12.14 24.77
CA GLN A 62 14.89 -10.96 24.05
C GLN A 62 13.77 -10.22 23.32
N VAL A 63 12.73 -10.95 22.89
CA VAL A 63 11.62 -10.41 22.11
C VAL A 63 10.28 -10.86 22.70
N LEU A 64 9.44 -9.91 23.07
CA LEU A 64 8.07 -10.15 23.51
C LEU A 64 7.09 -9.33 22.67
N VAL A 65 6.19 -10.01 21.98
CA VAL A 65 5.16 -9.40 21.13
C VAL A 65 3.78 -9.88 21.56
N VAL A 66 2.93 -8.95 22.01
CA VAL A 66 1.59 -9.25 22.55
C VAL A 66 0.57 -8.27 21.98
N ASP A 67 0.68 -7.99 20.68
CA ASP A 67 -0.14 -7.00 19.98
C ASP A 67 -1.58 -7.50 19.75
N ASP A 68 -2.52 -6.59 19.51
CA ASP A 68 -3.91 -6.93 19.18
C ASP A 68 -4.53 -7.90 20.20
N ASN A 69 -4.58 -7.47 21.46
CA ASN A 69 -5.13 -8.20 22.60
C ASN A 69 -6.04 -7.26 23.43
N SER A 70 -6.44 -7.69 24.62
CA SER A 70 -7.24 -6.88 25.55
C SER A 70 -6.50 -6.60 26.86
N LEU A 71 -5.17 -6.47 26.82
CA LEU A 71 -4.35 -6.28 28.01
C LEU A 71 -4.71 -4.99 28.73
N SER A 72 -5.19 -5.10 29.96
CA SER A 72 -5.40 -3.97 30.87
C SER A 72 -4.22 -3.74 31.81
N TYR A 73 -3.35 -4.76 31.97
CA TYR A 73 -2.22 -4.73 32.88
C TYR A 73 -1.07 -5.65 32.46
N VAL A 74 0.16 -5.21 32.72
CA VAL A 74 1.40 -6.00 32.60
C VAL A 74 2.05 -6.11 33.98
N HIS A 75 2.30 -7.34 34.44
CA HIS A 75 2.85 -7.57 35.77
C HIS A 75 4.27 -7.00 35.96
N GLN A 76 4.53 -6.46 37.16
CA GLN A 76 5.81 -5.84 37.55
C GLN A 76 7.04 -6.72 37.26
N ARG A 77 6.89 -8.04 37.32
CA ARG A 77 7.99 -8.99 37.05
C ARG A 77 8.52 -8.95 35.61
N ILE A 78 7.85 -8.28 34.67
CA ILE A 78 8.43 -8.06 33.33
C ILE A 78 9.78 -7.34 33.39
N ILE A 79 9.99 -6.47 34.39
CA ILE A 79 11.25 -5.71 34.54
C ILE A 79 12.45 -6.58 34.92
N THR A 80 12.22 -7.85 35.27
CA THR A 80 13.29 -8.84 35.54
C THR A 80 13.92 -9.40 34.27
N LEU A 81 13.30 -9.15 33.11
CA LEU A 81 13.76 -9.60 31.80
C LEU A 81 14.86 -8.69 31.25
N VAL A 82 16.02 -8.69 31.90
CA VAL A 82 17.13 -7.77 31.60
C VAL A 82 17.69 -7.90 30.18
N ASN A 83 17.43 -9.03 29.51
CA ASN A 83 17.81 -9.30 28.12
C ASN A 83 16.77 -8.85 27.09
N LEU A 84 15.61 -8.34 27.53
CA LEU A 84 14.53 -7.95 26.64
C LEU A 84 14.96 -6.72 25.82
N GLY A 85 15.20 -6.95 24.52
CA GLY A 85 15.58 -5.95 23.54
C GLY A 85 14.39 -5.33 22.81
N TYR A 86 13.33 -6.10 22.63
CA TYR A 86 12.14 -5.67 21.90
C TYR A 86 10.86 -6.02 22.68
N LEU A 87 10.05 -5.00 22.96
CA LEU A 87 8.76 -5.13 23.61
C LEU A 87 7.67 -4.44 22.78
N SER A 88 6.70 -5.22 22.32
CA SER A 88 5.50 -4.70 21.64
C SER A 88 4.23 -5.18 22.34
N VAL A 89 3.39 -4.22 22.73
CA VAL A 89 2.09 -4.41 23.38
C VAL A 89 1.06 -3.50 22.72
N GLN A 90 1.13 -3.35 21.40
CA GLN A 90 0.28 -2.46 20.63
C GLN A 90 -1.18 -2.93 20.63
N ARG A 91 -2.12 -2.00 20.42
CA ARG A 91 -3.55 -2.29 20.25
C ARG A 91 -4.08 -3.12 21.42
N ASN A 92 -3.96 -2.55 22.61
CA ASN A 92 -4.37 -3.12 23.89
C ASN A 92 -5.12 -2.05 24.71
N GLN A 93 -5.32 -2.27 26.01
CA GLN A 93 -6.06 -1.38 26.91
C GLN A 93 -5.18 -0.81 28.02
N LEU A 94 -3.85 -0.78 27.83
CA LEU A 94 -2.89 -0.36 28.85
C LEU A 94 -2.96 1.16 29.07
N ALA A 95 -3.08 1.58 30.32
CA ALA A 95 -2.98 2.99 30.70
C ALA A 95 -1.59 3.36 31.25
N LYS A 96 -0.81 2.36 31.67
CA LYS A 96 0.51 2.55 32.27
C LYS A 96 1.39 1.32 32.04
N MET A 97 2.70 1.54 32.07
CA MET A 97 3.69 0.48 32.18
C MET A 97 3.98 0.19 33.67
N PRO A 98 4.51 -1.01 34.01
CA PRO A 98 4.96 -1.28 35.37
C PRO A 98 6.13 -0.37 35.77
N ASN A 99 6.19 -0.03 37.06
CA ASN A 99 7.21 0.86 37.61
C ASN A 99 8.61 0.25 37.39
N GLY A 100 9.64 1.07 37.21
CA GLY A 100 11.00 0.55 37.01
C GLY A 100 11.23 -0.09 35.64
N LEU A 101 10.48 0.34 34.61
CA LEU A 101 10.71 0.00 33.21
C LEU A 101 12.17 0.23 32.77
N SER A 102 12.84 1.23 33.37
CA SER A 102 14.25 1.55 33.19
C SER A 102 15.22 0.40 33.52
N ASN A 103 14.78 -0.66 34.21
CA ASN A 103 15.57 -1.88 34.43
C ASN A 103 15.79 -2.71 33.16
N LEU A 104 14.96 -2.53 32.13
CA LEU A 104 15.10 -3.20 30.84
C LEU A 104 16.22 -2.56 30.01
N ARG A 105 17.46 -2.65 30.49
CA ARG A 105 18.62 -1.94 29.91
C ARG A 105 18.98 -2.40 28.51
N ALA A 106 18.60 -3.61 28.11
CA ALA A 106 18.81 -4.11 26.74
C ALA A 106 17.79 -3.54 25.74
N LEU A 107 16.71 -2.90 26.20
CA LEU A 107 15.60 -2.51 25.35
C LEU A 107 16.04 -1.48 24.30
N HIS A 108 15.96 -1.89 23.04
CA HIS A 108 16.21 -1.06 21.87
C HIS A 108 14.91 -0.74 21.11
N GLY A 109 13.81 -1.47 21.33
CA GLY A 109 12.50 -1.20 20.72
C GLY A 109 11.36 -1.30 21.71
N LEU A 110 10.58 -0.22 21.84
CA LEU A 110 9.37 -0.16 22.66
C LEU A 110 8.19 0.33 21.83
N PHE A 111 7.15 -0.50 21.74
CA PHE A 111 5.95 -0.18 20.98
C PHE A 111 4.70 -0.36 21.84
N ILE A 112 4.03 0.75 22.14
CA ILE A 112 2.82 0.83 22.95
C ILE A 112 1.66 1.51 22.19
N ARG A 113 1.75 1.55 20.86
CA ARG A 113 0.75 2.19 19.98
C ARG A 113 -0.66 1.65 20.24
N GLY A 114 -1.70 2.49 20.21
CA GLY A 114 -3.09 2.03 20.28
C GLY A 114 -3.47 1.51 21.67
N ASN A 115 -3.16 2.28 22.69
CA ASN A 115 -3.46 1.96 24.10
C ASN A 115 -4.21 3.15 24.74
N ARG A 116 -4.17 3.25 26.06
CA ARG A 116 -4.84 4.30 26.85
C ARG A 116 -3.84 5.20 27.60
N PHE A 117 -2.60 5.31 27.11
CA PHE A 117 -1.59 6.16 27.74
C PHE A 117 -1.93 7.65 27.55
N THR A 118 -2.04 8.39 28.64
CA THR A 118 -2.24 9.85 28.61
C THR A 118 -0.93 10.63 28.51
N GLU A 119 0.19 9.96 28.79
CA GLU A 119 1.54 10.51 28.74
C GLU A 119 2.55 9.40 28.41
N VAL A 120 3.73 9.78 27.93
CA VAL A 120 4.87 8.86 27.84
C VAL A 120 5.51 8.78 29.23
N PRO A 121 5.65 7.58 29.85
CA PRO A 121 6.24 7.46 31.17
C PRO A 121 7.67 8.02 31.22
N GLU A 122 8.00 8.81 32.25
CA GLU A 122 9.33 9.42 32.37
C GLU A 122 10.47 8.39 32.39
N GLU A 123 10.22 7.18 32.90
CA GLU A 123 11.23 6.11 32.93
C GLU A 123 11.64 5.64 31.53
N VAL A 124 10.82 5.89 30.49
CA VAL A 124 11.20 5.60 29.10
C VAL A 124 12.44 6.40 28.72
N CYS A 125 12.58 7.64 29.21
CA CYS A 125 13.74 8.50 28.96
C CYS A 125 15.05 7.95 29.53
N SER A 126 14.98 7.00 30.47
CA SER A 126 16.15 6.32 31.05
C SER A 126 16.63 5.10 30.24
N LEU A 127 15.90 4.70 29.18
CA LEU A 127 16.25 3.57 28.32
C LEU A 127 17.28 3.99 27.27
N LEU A 128 18.53 4.18 27.68
CA LEU A 128 19.58 4.77 26.84
C LEU A 128 19.96 3.94 25.58
N ASN A 129 19.55 2.68 25.51
CA ASN A 129 19.73 1.81 24.35
C ASN A 129 18.57 1.87 23.34
N LEU A 130 17.52 2.63 23.64
CA LEU A 130 16.33 2.72 22.81
C LEU A 130 16.65 3.34 21.45
N GLN A 131 16.31 2.62 20.38
CA GLN A 131 16.47 3.03 18.99
C GLN A 131 15.11 3.28 18.31
N TRP A 132 14.08 2.54 18.74
CA TRP A 132 12.71 2.66 18.25
C TRP A 132 11.74 2.91 19.40
N LEU A 133 10.93 3.97 19.27
CA LEU A 133 9.86 4.30 20.21
C LEU A 133 8.57 4.58 19.44
N GLY A 134 7.58 3.72 19.62
CA GLY A 134 6.23 3.89 19.05
C GLY A 134 5.18 4.07 20.14
N VAL A 135 4.67 5.28 20.30
CA VAL A 135 3.63 5.62 21.30
C VAL A 135 2.34 6.12 20.68
N GLY A 136 2.22 6.03 19.35
CA GLY A 136 1.07 6.52 18.58
C GLY A 136 -0.30 5.99 19.02
N ASP A 137 -1.38 6.56 18.50
CA ASP A 137 -2.78 6.20 18.80
C ASP A 137 -3.05 6.07 20.32
N ASN A 138 -2.46 6.98 21.10
CA ASN A 138 -2.69 7.15 22.53
C ASN A 138 -3.12 8.59 22.80
N PRO A 139 -3.93 8.88 23.83
CA PRO A 139 -4.34 10.24 24.20
C PRO A 139 -3.21 11.09 24.82
N ILE A 140 -1.99 11.00 24.29
CA ILE A 140 -0.81 11.76 24.70
C ILE A 140 -0.91 13.19 24.14
N ARG A 141 -0.76 14.18 25.02
CA ARG A 141 -0.78 15.61 24.68
C ARG A 141 0.60 16.27 24.57
N HIS A 142 1.58 15.74 25.30
CA HIS A 142 2.96 16.26 25.30
C HIS A 142 3.96 15.11 25.40
N LEU A 143 5.19 15.36 24.94
CA LEU A 143 6.33 14.50 25.21
C LEU A 143 7.09 15.03 26.44
N PRO A 144 7.68 14.16 27.26
CA PRO A 144 8.46 14.58 28.42
C PRO A 144 9.72 15.34 27.99
N GLU A 145 10.13 16.36 28.75
CA GLU A 145 11.33 17.16 28.45
C GLU A 145 12.60 16.30 28.36
N ASN A 146 12.70 15.27 29.20
CA ASN A 146 13.84 14.36 29.25
C ASN A 146 13.93 13.40 28.06
N ILE A 147 12.99 13.42 27.09
CA ILE A 147 13.06 12.57 25.90
C ILE A 147 14.35 12.79 25.09
N ILE A 148 14.94 13.99 25.20
CA ILE A 148 16.23 14.35 24.61
C ILE A 148 17.41 13.47 25.09
N GLN A 149 17.26 12.79 26.24
CA GLN A 149 18.27 11.89 26.79
C GLN A 149 18.41 10.58 25.99
N LEU A 150 17.43 10.26 25.14
CA LEU A 150 17.45 9.10 24.27
C LEU A 150 18.40 9.32 23.07
N THR A 151 19.70 9.36 23.36
CA THR A 151 20.76 9.70 22.40
C THR A 151 20.95 8.67 21.29
N ARG A 152 20.37 7.47 21.42
CA ARG A 152 20.37 6.41 20.39
C ARG A 152 19.05 6.28 19.64
N LEU A 153 18.03 7.08 19.98
CA LEU A 153 16.72 6.96 19.35
C LEU A 153 16.78 7.46 17.91
N LYS A 154 16.55 6.56 16.97
CA LYS A 154 16.55 6.82 15.53
C LYS A 154 15.16 7.08 15.00
N ILE A 155 14.18 6.36 15.52
CA ILE A 155 12.80 6.42 15.04
C ILE A 155 11.85 6.70 16.20
N LEU A 156 11.09 7.79 16.05
CA LEU A 156 10.02 8.17 16.96
C LEU A 156 8.69 8.22 16.20
N SER A 157 7.74 7.41 16.63
CA SER A 157 6.37 7.43 16.12
C SER A 157 5.38 7.86 17.19
N ILE A 158 4.78 9.02 16.98
CA ILE A 158 3.75 9.65 17.81
C ILE A 158 2.48 9.94 16.97
N THR A 159 2.28 9.15 15.90
CA THR A 159 1.12 9.24 15.00
C THR A 159 -0.14 8.80 15.74
N GLY A 160 -1.22 9.56 15.66
CA GLY A 160 -2.48 9.33 16.35
C GLY A 160 -2.54 9.93 17.75
N CYS A 161 -1.47 10.60 18.20
CA CYS A 161 -1.49 11.35 19.45
C CYS A 161 -2.32 12.63 19.34
N MET A 162 -2.67 13.21 20.50
CA MET A 162 -3.45 14.45 20.62
C MET A 162 -2.54 15.61 21.02
N LEU A 163 -1.39 15.75 20.36
CA LEU A 163 -0.41 16.77 20.72
C LEU A 163 -0.99 18.17 20.50
N ASP A 164 -0.91 19.01 21.54
CA ASP A 164 -1.40 20.39 21.48
C ASP A 164 -0.49 21.26 20.60
N GLU A 165 0.81 20.94 20.57
CA GLU A 165 1.83 21.63 19.77
C GLU A 165 2.90 20.68 19.23
N PHE A 166 3.75 21.19 18.34
CA PHE A 166 4.91 20.44 17.88
C PHE A 166 5.91 20.28 19.04
N PRO A 167 6.36 19.04 19.36
CA PRO A 167 7.30 18.80 20.46
C PRO A 167 8.69 19.29 20.06
N GLN A 168 9.08 20.50 20.47
CA GLN A 168 10.37 21.12 20.10
C GLN A 168 11.58 20.29 20.55
N GLN A 169 11.41 19.46 21.57
CA GLN A 169 12.43 18.58 22.14
C GLN A 169 13.01 17.63 21.08
N VAL A 170 12.18 17.13 20.15
CA VAL A 170 12.63 16.18 19.12
C VAL A 170 13.65 16.79 18.15
N LEU A 171 13.67 18.12 18.02
CA LEU A 171 14.63 18.84 17.19
C LEU A 171 16.04 18.87 17.79
N GLN A 172 16.18 18.57 19.08
CA GLN A 172 17.45 18.56 19.82
C GLN A 172 18.06 17.14 19.91
N MET A 173 17.33 16.12 19.46
CA MET A 173 17.77 14.73 19.55
C MET A 173 18.95 14.47 18.59
N GLN A 174 19.98 13.80 19.11
CA GLN A 174 21.28 13.65 18.42
C GLN A 174 21.30 12.58 17.33
N ALA A 175 20.39 11.62 17.40
CA ALA A 175 20.35 10.47 16.48
C ALA A 175 19.00 10.28 15.77
N LEU A 176 18.03 11.19 15.99
CA LEU A 176 16.70 11.04 15.43
C LEU A 176 16.74 11.24 13.91
N GLU A 177 16.46 10.17 13.19
CA GLU A 177 16.49 10.08 11.72
C GLU A 177 15.07 10.13 11.15
N GLU A 178 14.09 9.50 11.83
CA GLU A 178 12.72 9.40 11.35
C GLU A 178 11.72 9.85 12.42
N LEU A 179 10.86 10.77 12.04
CA LEU A 179 9.84 11.34 12.90
C LEU A 179 8.47 11.21 12.25
N PHE A 180 7.64 10.34 12.82
CA PHE A 180 6.27 10.09 12.36
C PHE A 180 5.27 10.75 13.30
N MET A 181 4.62 11.79 12.81
CA MET A 181 3.71 12.65 13.55
C MET A 181 2.45 12.94 12.75
N GLY A 182 1.59 11.95 12.52
CA GLY A 182 0.22 12.25 12.08
C GLY A 182 -0.71 12.46 13.27
N SER A 183 -0.95 13.68 13.73
CA SER A 183 -1.74 13.98 14.94
C SER A 183 -3.09 14.61 14.60
N ARG A 184 -4.09 14.49 15.48
CA ARG A 184 -5.42 15.10 15.22
C ARG A 184 -5.45 16.62 15.39
N GLY A 185 -4.35 17.25 15.79
CA GLY A 185 -4.34 18.62 16.32
C GLY A 185 -3.25 19.54 15.80
N LEU A 186 -2.18 19.05 15.19
CA LEU A 186 -1.03 19.90 14.87
C LEU A 186 -1.39 20.95 13.81
N SER A 187 -1.23 22.23 14.16
CA SER A 187 -1.64 23.36 13.32
C SER A 187 -0.51 24.01 12.52
N SER A 188 0.75 23.76 12.88
CA SER A 188 1.91 24.32 12.20
C SER A 188 3.17 23.47 12.40
N ILE A 189 4.09 23.57 11.45
CA ILE A 189 5.48 23.08 11.59
C ILE A 189 6.28 24.09 12.41
N PRO A 190 7.21 23.66 13.29
CA PRO A 190 7.96 24.51 14.21
C PRO A 190 8.72 25.63 13.50
N ASP A 191 8.56 26.86 14.01
CA ASP A 191 9.29 28.07 13.56
C ASP A 191 10.65 28.26 14.27
N LYS A 192 10.93 27.48 15.32
CA LYS A 192 12.14 27.60 16.15
C LYS A 192 13.27 26.64 15.75
N VAL A 193 13.21 26.06 14.55
CA VAL A 193 14.29 25.19 14.03
C VAL A 193 15.51 26.05 13.69
N LEU A 194 16.61 25.89 14.44
CA LEU A 194 17.89 26.55 14.18
C LEU A 194 18.68 25.85 13.08
N LYS A 195 18.93 24.53 13.25
CA LYS A 195 19.58 23.65 12.28
C LYS A 195 19.25 22.18 12.62
N GLN A 196 18.76 21.42 11.66
CA GLN A 196 18.48 20.00 11.82
C GLN A 196 19.42 19.20 10.92
N LYS A 197 20.22 18.30 11.51
CA LYS A 197 21.29 17.55 10.82
C LYS A 197 21.02 16.04 10.65
N HIS A 198 19.99 15.50 11.28
CA HIS A 198 19.80 14.06 11.45
C HIS A 198 18.50 13.53 10.84
N ILE A 199 17.42 14.31 10.88
CA ILE A 199 16.11 13.90 10.38
C ILE A 199 16.19 13.82 8.86
N GLN A 200 15.96 12.61 8.37
CA GLN A 200 15.90 12.24 6.97
C GLN A 200 14.45 12.03 6.53
N CYS A 201 13.58 11.61 7.45
CA CYS A 201 12.16 11.36 7.17
C CYS A 201 11.29 12.13 8.16
N LEU A 202 10.47 13.06 7.65
CA LEU A 202 9.50 13.81 8.44
C LEU A 202 8.10 13.58 7.89
N ILE A 203 7.31 12.80 8.60
CA ILE A 203 5.94 12.45 8.22
C ILE A 203 4.98 13.19 9.14
N LEU A 204 4.20 14.10 8.56
CA LEU A 204 3.25 15.00 9.19
C LEU A 204 1.86 14.89 8.54
N ARG A 205 1.55 13.72 7.97
CA ARG A 205 0.27 13.44 7.34
C ARG A 205 -0.90 13.50 8.32
N ASP A 206 -2.12 13.69 7.84
CA ASP A 206 -3.34 13.58 8.65
C ASP A 206 -3.37 14.55 9.86
N ASN A 207 -2.90 15.79 9.67
CA ASN A 207 -2.90 16.85 10.69
C ASN A 207 -3.85 18.01 10.34
N LYS A 208 -3.74 19.14 11.05
CA LYS A 208 -4.44 20.40 10.79
C LYS A 208 -3.48 21.52 10.38
N ILE A 209 -2.36 21.16 9.75
CA ILE A 209 -1.28 22.10 9.43
C ILE A 209 -1.80 23.12 8.43
N LYS A 210 -1.81 24.39 8.85
CA LYS A 210 -2.21 25.52 8.01
C LYS A 210 -1.03 26.19 7.31
N LYS A 211 0.18 25.92 7.80
CA LYS A 211 1.40 26.56 7.31
C LYS A 211 2.63 25.73 7.61
N ILE A 212 3.47 25.58 6.58
CA ILE A 212 4.85 25.14 6.72
C ILE A 212 5.74 26.36 7.00
N SER A 213 6.58 26.28 8.02
CA SER A 213 7.53 27.34 8.36
C SER A 213 8.57 27.54 7.25
N LYS A 214 9.05 28.78 7.10
CA LYS A 214 10.23 29.09 6.27
C LYS A 214 11.50 28.36 6.76
N LYS A 215 11.51 27.93 8.02
CA LYS A 215 12.60 27.15 8.62
C LYS A 215 12.66 25.70 8.15
N ILE A 216 11.73 25.24 7.30
CA ILE A 216 11.87 23.93 6.64
C ILE A 216 13.21 23.81 5.89
N SER A 217 13.73 24.93 5.36
CA SER A 217 15.07 25.03 4.77
C SER A 217 16.25 24.72 5.72
N LYS A 218 16.00 24.43 7.01
CA LYS A 218 17.02 24.06 8.00
C LYS A 218 17.21 22.56 8.17
N PHE A 219 16.44 21.74 7.45
CA PHE A 219 16.56 20.28 7.44
C PHE A 219 17.49 19.84 6.30
N ASP A 220 18.81 19.98 6.50
CA ASP A 220 19.83 19.79 5.46
C ASP A 220 19.91 18.33 4.94
N TYR A 221 19.34 17.37 5.68
CA TYR A 221 19.40 15.94 5.40
C TYR A 221 18.05 15.32 5.08
N LEU A 222 16.99 16.13 4.95
CA LEU A 222 15.65 15.62 4.68
C LEU A 222 15.59 14.97 3.29
N LEU A 223 15.26 13.67 3.28
CA LEU A 223 15.06 12.86 2.08
C LEU A 223 13.57 12.75 1.75
N THR A 224 12.73 12.64 2.78
CA THR A 224 11.28 12.49 2.64
C THR A 224 10.55 13.50 3.51
N LEU A 225 9.68 14.28 2.90
CA LEU A 225 8.71 15.14 3.58
C LEU A 225 7.31 14.72 3.16
N ASP A 226 6.50 14.35 4.14
CA ASP A 226 5.08 14.07 3.93
C ASP A 226 4.24 15.01 4.79
N VAL A 227 3.43 15.84 4.15
CA VAL A 227 2.45 16.72 4.79
C VAL A 227 1.05 16.46 4.23
N SER A 228 0.82 15.27 3.69
CA SER A 228 -0.45 14.87 3.08
C SER A 228 -1.62 14.98 4.04
N ASN A 229 -2.84 15.09 3.51
CA ASN A 229 -4.07 15.19 4.28
C ASN A 229 -4.05 16.34 5.31
N ASN A 230 -3.53 17.49 4.90
CA ASN A 230 -3.60 18.76 5.64
C ASN A 230 -4.40 19.79 4.81
N PRO A 231 -5.74 19.67 4.76
CA PRO A 231 -6.57 20.41 3.79
C PRO A 231 -6.55 21.93 3.94
N ASP A 232 -6.14 22.44 5.11
CA ASP A 232 -6.02 23.87 5.40
C ASP A 232 -4.66 24.48 5.01
N LEU A 233 -3.70 23.69 4.49
CA LEU A 233 -2.35 24.15 4.19
C LEU A 233 -2.32 25.21 3.07
N LYS A 234 -3.01 24.95 1.95
CA LYS A 234 -3.23 25.85 0.79
C LYS A 234 -2.00 26.36 0.03
N PHE A 235 -0.84 26.52 0.67
CA PHE A 235 0.37 27.01 0.05
C PHE A 235 1.64 26.35 0.62
N ILE A 236 2.63 26.19 -0.24
CA ILE A 236 3.98 25.73 0.12
C ILE A 236 4.91 26.95 0.17
N PRO A 237 5.75 27.11 1.21
CA PRO A 237 6.71 28.22 1.26
C PRO A 237 7.84 28.02 0.26
N ARG A 238 8.29 29.11 -0.36
CA ARG A 238 9.43 29.16 -1.31
C ARG A 238 10.72 28.52 -0.77
N GLN A 239 10.88 28.50 0.56
CA GLN A 239 12.03 27.89 1.23
C GLN A 239 12.10 26.37 1.07
N ILE A 240 11.02 25.71 0.64
CA ILE A 240 11.05 24.27 0.31
C ILE A 240 12.13 23.97 -0.73
N GLY A 241 12.31 24.87 -1.71
CA GLY A 241 13.30 24.78 -2.78
C GLY A 241 14.77 24.80 -2.34
N LYS A 242 15.03 24.95 -1.04
CA LYS A 242 16.38 24.98 -0.47
C LYS A 242 16.78 23.68 0.21
N LEU A 243 15.94 22.64 0.14
CA LEU A 243 16.24 21.32 0.70
C LEU A 243 17.16 20.54 -0.25
N PRO A 244 18.45 20.36 0.08
CA PRO A 244 19.44 19.90 -0.90
C PRO A 244 19.31 18.42 -1.26
N LYS A 245 18.68 17.61 -0.39
CA LYS A 245 18.60 16.15 -0.52
C LYS A 245 17.18 15.62 -0.66
N LEU A 246 16.17 16.50 -0.75
CA LEU A 246 14.77 16.06 -0.75
C LEU A 246 14.49 15.25 -2.02
N TYR A 247 14.14 13.99 -1.80
CA TYR A 247 13.89 13.01 -2.86
C TYR A 247 12.39 12.70 -3.00
N ASN A 248 11.66 12.59 -1.88
CA ASN A 248 10.21 12.34 -1.87
C ASN A 248 9.47 13.53 -1.23
N LEU A 249 8.49 14.07 -1.95
CA LEU A 249 7.62 15.13 -1.45
C LEU A 249 6.15 14.75 -1.64
N HIS A 250 5.47 14.52 -0.52
CA HIS A 250 4.06 14.12 -0.45
C HIS A 250 3.20 15.29 0.03
N LEU A 251 2.34 15.80 -0.86
CA LEU A 251 1.47 16.95 -0.69
C LEU A 251 0.01 16.62 -1.05
N GLU A 252 -0.39 15.35 -0.90
CA GLU A 252 -1.73 14.90 -1.25
C GLU A 252 -2.78 15.58 -0.37
N ASN A 253 -3.92 15.97 -0.93
CA ASN A 253 -5.06 16.52 -0.17
C ASN A 253 -4.68 17.71 0.75
N CYS A 254 -3.84 18.63 0.26
CA CYS A 254 -3.38 19.82 0.99
C CYS A 254 -4.16 21.10 0.64
N GLY A 255 -5.14 21.01 -0.27
CA GLY A 255 -5.93 22.15 -0.75
C GLY A 255 -5.10 23.17 -1.54
N LEU A 256 -4.00 22.75 -2.16
CA LEU A 256 -3.09 23.62 -2.91
C LEU A 256 -3.72 24.11 -4.21
N GLU A 257 -3.68 25.43 -4.44
CA GLU A 257 -4.14 26.05 -5.70
C GLU A 257 -2.97 26.36 -6.66
N SER A 258 -1.75 26.48 -6.12
CA SER A 258 -0.52 26.67 -6.88
C SER A 258 0.70 26.19 -6.09
N LEU A 259 1.84 26.07 -6.79
CA LEU A 259 3.14 25.76 -6.20
C LEU A 259 4.10 26.94 -6.43
N PRO A 260 5.00 27.25 -5.48
CA PRO A 260 6.02 28.28 -5.69
C PRO A 260 7.07 27.79 -6.70
N ASP A 261 7.53 28.66 -7.60
CA ASP A 261 8.57 28.32 -8.60
C ASP A 261 9.86 27.80 -7.94
N GLU A 262 10.18 28.26 -6.73
CA GLU A 262 11.36 27.77 -6.02
C GLU A 262 11.29 26.27 -5.70
N LEU A 263 10.10 25.64 -5.64
CA LEU A 263 9.96 24.19 -5.47
C LEU A 263 10.70 23.42 -6.59
N TYR A 264 10.71 23.96 -7.81
CA TYR A 264 11.36 23.31 -8.95
C TYR A 264 12.90 23.40 -8.92
N ASN A 265 13.49 24.07 -7.92
CA ASN A 265 14.93 24.04 -7.66
C ASN A 265 15.38 22.77 -6.91
N LEU A 266 14.45 21.88 -6.56
CA LEU A 266 14.75 20.60 -5.92
C LEU A 266 15.32 19.59 -6.93
N HIS A 267 16.56 19.80 -7.36
CA HIS A 267 17.21 18.97 -8.38
C HIS A 267 17.41 17.50 -8.00
N THR A 268 17.25 17.14 -6.72
CA THR A 268 17.32 15.77 -6.21
C THR A 268 15.96 15.08 -6.11
N LEU A 269 14.86 15.79 -6.40
CA LEU A 269 13.51 15.26 -6.24
C LEU A 269 13.25 14.13 -7.24
N GLY A 270 12.96 12.93 -6.72
CA GLY A 270 12.65 11.74 -7.50
C GLY A 270 11.15 11.41 -7.52
N SER A 271 10.40 11.80 -6.50
CA SER A 271 8.95 11.59 -6.42
C SER A 271 8.23 12.82 -5.88
N LEU A 272 7.22 13.28 -6.61
CA LEU A 272 6.36 14.40 -6.25
C LEU A 272 4.89 13.98 -6.34
N ASN A 273 4.21 13.96 -5.19
CA ASN A 273 2.78 13.66 -5.14
C ASN A 273 1.96 14.90 -4.78
N LEU A 274 1.07 15.28 -5.69
CA LEU A 274 0.18 16.44 -5.64
C LEU A 274 -1.30 16.03 -5.76
N LYS A 275 -1.60 14.74 -5.57
CA LYS A 275 -2.96 14.20 -5.72
C LYS A 275 -3.99 14.91 -4.83
N GLY A 276 -5.19 15.13 -5.34
CA GLY A 276 -6.31 15.63 -4.51
C GLY A 276 -6.17 17.10 -4.08
N ASN A 277 -5.56 17.93 -4.93
CA ASN A 277 -5.45 19.36 -4.70
C ASN A 277 -6.40 20.14 -5.62
N LYS A 278 -6.17 21.44 -5.78
CA LYS A 278 -6.97 22.35 -6.60
C LYS A 278 -6.11 22.98 -7.70
N LEU A 279 -5.08 22.26 -8.17
CA LEU A 279 -4.16 22.76 -9.18
C LEU A 279 -4.86 22.75 -10.55
N SER A 280 -4.80 23.86 -11.26
CA SER A 280 -5.31 23.97 -12.64
C SER A 280 -4.21 24.09 -13.69
N ALA A 281 -2.99 24.41 -13.27
CA ALA A 281 -1.80 24.53 -14.10
C ALA A 281 -0.54 24.19 -13.28
N LEU A 282 0.54 23.86 -13.97
CA LEU A 282 1.90 23.79 -13.42
C LEU A 282 2.73 24.92 -14.03
N SER A 283 3.76 25.35 -13.30
CA SER A 283 4.71 26.33 -13.83
C SER A 283 5.61 25.67 -14.87
N THR A 284 6.05 26.44 -15.87
CA THR A 284 7.02 25.97 -16.88
C THR A 284 8.36 25.56 -16.27
N GLU A 285 8.63 26.04 -15.07
CA GLU A 285 9.80 25.71 -14.26
C GLU A 285 9.85 24.23 -13.84
N ILE A 286 8.75 23.47 -13.96
CA ILE A 286 8.74 22.02 -13.70
C ILE A 286 9.80 21.28 -14.51
N THR A 287 10.10 21.78 -15.70
CA THR A 287 11.18 21.27 -16.58
C THR A 287 12.55 21.21 -15.91
N LYS A 288 12.78 21.92 -14.79
CA LYS A 288 14.03 21.84 -14.01
C LYS A 288 14.18 20.56 -13.19
N LEU A 289 13.10 19.83 -12.93
CA LEU A 289 13.08 18.61 -12.12
C LEU A 289 13.56 17.38 -12.91
N GLN A 290 14.78 17.45 -13.45
CA GLN A 290 15.33 16.41 -14.33
C GLN A 290 15.61 15.07 -13.62
N SER A 291 15.61 15.03 -12.29
CA SER A 291 15.71 13.78 -11.52
C SER A 291 14.36 13.11 -11.24
N LEU A 292 13.25 13.75 -11.60
CA LEU A 292 11.92 13.29 -11.24
C LEU A 292 11.56 12.03 -12.02
N LYS A 293 11.21 10.98 -11.27
CA LYS A 293 10.79 9.67 -11.79
C LYS A 293 9.30 9.43 -11.65
N GLN A 294 8.68 10.02 -10.63
CA GLN A 294 7.27 9.82 -10.33
C GLN A 294 6.59 11.17 -10.11
N LEU A 295 5.51 11.41 -10.84
CA LEU A 295 4.67 12.58 -10.71
C LEU A 295 3.21 12.16 -10.62
N PHE A 296 2.54 12.55 -9.54
CA PHE A 296 1.11 12.29 -9.35
C PHE A 296 0.38 13.62 -9.22
N ILE A 297 -0.47 13.94 -10.18
CA ILE A 297 -1.33 15.12 -10.23
C ILE A 297 -2.80 14.72 -10.33
N ASP A 298 -3.14 13.47 -9.99
CA ASP A 298 -4.50 12.97 -10.03
C ASP A 298 -5.45 13.79 -9.15
N ASN A 299 -6.75 13.83 -9.49
CA ASN A 299 -7.77 14.52 -8.69
C ASN A 299 -7.40 16.00 -8.44
N ASN A 300 -7.28 16.77 -9.52
CA ASN A 300 -7.01 18.20 -9.53
C ASN A 300 -7.99 18.90 -10.49
N GLN A 301 -7.65 20.07 -11.00
CA GLN A 301 -8.50 20.91 -11.87
C GLN A 301 -7.86 21.16 -13.24
N PHE A 302 -7.00 20.25 -13.71
CA PHE A 302 -6.35 20.37 -15.02
C PHE A 302 -7.36 20.14 -16.15
N MET A 303 -7.66 21.21 -16.91
CA MET A 303 -8.50 21.13 -18.12
C MET A 303 -7.69 20.72 -19.36
N GLU A 304 -6.42 21.11 -19.37
CA GLU A 304 -5.43 20.75 -20.40
C GLU A 304 -4.26 20.04 -19.75
N PHE A 305 -3.64 19.14 -20.49
CA PHE A 305 -2.45 18.44 -20.04
C PHE A 305 -1.26 19.42 -19.98
N PRO A 306 -0.51 19.51 -18.86
CA PRO A 306 0.67 20.37 -18.77
C PRO A 306 1.81 19.85 -19.68
N GLU A 307 1.96 20.44 -20.86
CA GLU A 307 2.92 19.98 -21.87
C GLU A 307 4.37 20.00 -21.39
N GLU A 308 4.69 20.82 -20.38
CA GLU A 308 6.03 20.92 -19.81
C GLU A 308 6.47 19.63 -19.10
N ILE A 309 5.53 18.77 -18.69
CA ILE A 309 5.83 17.42 -18.19
C ILE A 309 6.53 16.59 -19.27
N CYS A 310 6.29 16.88 -20.56
CA CYS A 310 6.93 16.19 -21.68
C CYS A 310 8.46 16.40 -21.75
N ALA A 311 9.00 17.40 -21.06
CA ALA A 311 10.44 17.66 -20.98
C ALA A 311 11.15 16.92 -19.82
N LEU A 312 10.42 16.15 -19.01
CA LEU A 312 10.97 15.38 -17.90
C LEU A 312 11.54 14.04 -18.39
N ALA A 313 12.81 14.05 -18.78
CA ALA A 313 13.45 12.91 -19.45
C ALA A 313 13.51 11.62 -18.63
N ASN A 314 13.50 11.71 -17.29
CA ASN A 314 13.61 10.56 -16.39
C ASN A 314 12.26 10.11 -15.80
N LEU A 315 11.13 10.67 -16.26
CA LEU A 315 9.82 10.34 -15.73
C LEU A 315 9.42 8.91 -16.14
N GLU A 316 9.17 8.06 -15.13
CA GLU A 316 8.80 6.65 -15.30
C GLU A 316 7.32 6.40 -14.97
N VAL A 317 6.74 7.19 -14.05
CA VAL A 317 5.35 7.06 -13.60
C VAL A 317 4.66 8.42 -13.61
N LEU A 318 3.52 8.51 -14.30
CA LEU A 318 2.69 9.69 -14.37
C LEU A 318 1.24 9.33 -14.03
N GLY A 319 0.73 9.92 -12.95
CA GLY A 319 -0.70 9.93 -12.65
C GLY A 319 -1.31 11.29 -12.94
N CYS A 320 -2.29 11.35 -13.83
CA CYS A 320 -3.05 12.56 -14.12
C CYS A 320 -4.55 12.30 -14.29
N GLY A 321 -5.05 11.17 -13.77
CA GLY A 321 -6.47 10.82 -13.78
C GLY A 321 -7.31 11.71 -12.86
N GLN A 322 -8.63 11.56 -12.89
CA GLN A 322 -9.59 12.35 -12.11
C GLN A 322 -9.41 13.87 -12.30
N ASN A 323 -9.00 14.28 -13.50
CA ASN A 323 -8.91 15.68 -13.89
C ASN A 323 -9.88 15.94 -15.05
N PRO A 324 -10.41 17.16 -15.20
CA PRO A 324 -11.26 17.52 -16.34
C PRO A 324 -10.48 17.66 -17.66
N LEU A 325 -9.46 16.81 -17.89
CA LEU A 325 -8.63 16.79 -19.10
C LEU A 325 -9.47 16.44 -20.32
N THR A 326 -9.42 17.32 -21.32
CA THR A 326 -10.14 17.15 -22.58
C THR A 326 -9.24 16.67 -23.73
N ARG A 327 -7.93 16.95 -23.64
CA ARG A 327 -6.94 16.61 -24.67
C ARG A 327 -5.55 16.38 -24.07
N LEU A 328 -4.78 15.54 -24.75
CA LEU A 328 -3.33 15.41 -24.59
C LEU A 328 -2.61 16.23 -25.68
N PRO A 329 -1.35 16.65 -25.48
CA PRO A 329 -0.57 17.31 -26.52
C PRO A 329 -0.35 16.40 -27.72
N ASP A 330 -0.22 16.97 -28.91
CA ASP A 330 -0.04 16.24 -30.18
C ASP A 330 1.12 15.24 -30.15
N LYS A 331 2.16 15.53 -29.36
CA LYS A 331 3.32 14.66 -29.16
C LYS A 331 3.65 14.51 -27.68
N LEU A 332 3.53 13.29 -27.16
CA LEU A 332 4.05 12.92 -25.85
C LEU A 332 5.52 12.49 -25.99
N THR A 333 6.45 13.37 -25.62
CA THR A 333 7.91 13.10 -25.73
C THR A 333 8.50 12.41 -24.50
N ILE A 334 7.66 11.87 -23.60
CA ILE A 334 8.07 11.19 -22.36
C ILE A 334 8.41 9.72 -22.66
N LEU A 335 9.54 9.50 -23.32
CA LEU A 335 9.89 8.18 -23.88
C LEU A 335 10.19 7.10 -22.83
N ASN A 336 10.55 7.48 -21.60
CA ASN A 336 10.87 6.55 -20.51
C ASN A 336 9.65 6.17 -19.64
N LEU A 337 8.45 6.63 -20.01
CA LEU A 337 7.25 6.38 -19.22
C LEU A 337 6.85 4.91 -19.27
N LYS A 338 6.76 4.30 -18.08
CA LYS A 338 6.35 2.89 -17.89
C LYS A 338 4.91 2.77 -17.39
N SER A 339 4.42 3.77 -16.66
CA SER A 339 3.06 3.75 -16.09
C SER A 339 2.37 5.08 -16.31
N LEU A 340 1.16 5.04 -16.89
CA LEU A 340 0.31 6.19 -17.14
C LEU A 340 -1.08 5.95 -16.58
N THR A 341 -1.57 6.88 -15.76
CA THR A 341 -2.96 6.91 -15.30
C THR A 341 -3.66 8.16 -15.82
N ILE A 342 -4.69 7.97 -16.64
CA ILE A 342 -5.59 9.00 -17.19
C ILE A 342 -7.07 8.60 -17.03
N SER A 343 -7.36 7.78 -16.02
CA SER A 343 -8.71 7.36 -15.65
C SER A 343 -9.58 8.54 -15.22
N CYS A 344 -10.90 8.45 -15.42
CA CYS A 344 -11.89 9.43 -15.00
C CYS A 344 -11.58 10.86 -15.49
N CYS A 345 -11.20 10.98 -16.76
CA CYS A 345 -10.95 12.25 -17.44
C CYS A 345 -12.20 12.71 -18.21
N ARG A 346 -12.05 13.61 -19.18
CA ARG A 346 -13.14 14.15 -20.01
C ARG A 346 -12.76 14.17 -21.49
N PHE A 347 -12.05 13.15 -21.96
CA PHE A 347 -11.68 13.07 -23.37
C PHE A 347 -12.94 12.82 -24.22
N GLU A 348 -13.03 13.44 -25.39
CA GLU A 348 -14.13 13.20 -26.33
C GLU A 348 -14.00 11.84 -27.05
N GLU A 349 -12.77 11.40 -27.28
CA GLU A 349 -12.43 10.11 -27.87
C GLU A 349 -11.23 9.48 -27.16
N PHE A 350 -10.87 8.25 -27.54
CA PHE A 350 -9.67 7.61 -27.02
C PHE A 350 -8.45 8.47 -27.36
N PRO A 351 -7.65 8.94 -26.37
CA PRO A 351 -6.51 9.81 -26.60
C PRO A 351 -5.38 9.07 -27.32
N ARG A 352 -5.41 9.02 -28.65
CA ARG A 352 -4.48 8.24 -29.50
C ARG A 352 -3.02 8.60 -29.31
N GLN A 353 -2.73 9.77 -28.74
CA GLN A 353 -1.38 10.20 -28.40
C GLN A 353 -0.70 9.24 -27.42
N VAL A 354 -1.45 8.54 -26.54
CA VAL A 354 -0.85 7.53 -25.64
C VAL A 354 -0.25 6.35 -26.40
N LEU A 355 -0.71 6.09 -27.63
CA LEU A 355 -0.25 4.98 -28.47
C LEU A 355 1.18 5.18 -28.99
N SER A 356 1.73 6.40 -28.88
CA SER A 356 3.14 6.66 -29.21
C SER A 356 4.11 6.26 -28.08
N LEU A 357 3.60 5.91 -26.90
CA LEU A 357 4.40 5.55 -25.72
C LEU A 357 4.76 4.05 -25.74
N GLY A 358 5.58 3.62 -26.71
CA GLY A 358 5.92 2.21 -26.89
C GLY A 358 6.64 1.55 -25.69
N GLY A 359 7.20 2.32 -24.77
CA GLY A 359 7.80 1.85 -23.52
C GLY A 359 6.81 1.56 -22.39
N LEU A 360 5.52 1.83 -22.59
CA LEU A 360 4.51 1.75 -21.54
C LEU A 360 4.23 0.30 -21.13
N GLU A 361 4.28 0.04 -19.83
CA GLU A 361 3.99 -1.27 -19.22
C GLU A 361 2.60 -1.30 -18.56
N ARG A 362 2.12 -0.17 -18.05
CA ARG A 362 0.84 -0.08 -17.34
C ARG A 362 0.05 1.13 -17.83
N LEU A 363 -1.17 0.89 -18.25
CA LEU A 363 -2.08 1.91 -18.74
C LEU A 363 -3.42 1.81 -18.00
N TYR A 364 -3.69 2.82 -17.18
CA TYR A 364 -4.98 2.97 -16.50
C TYR A 364 -5.75 4.09 -17.17
N MET A 365 -6.85 3.73 -17.82
CA MET A 365 -7.68 4.67 -18.56
C MET A 365 -9.13 4.65 -18.13
N GLY A 366 -9.56 3.79 -17.21
CA GLY A 366 -10.99 3.61 -16.93
C GLY A 366 -11.81 4.90 -16.75
N GLY A 367 -12.95 5.01 -17.42
CA GLY A 367 -13.75 6.22 -17.50
C GLY A 367 -13.04 7.41 -18.16
N TRP A 368 -12.20 7.17 -19.16
CA TRP A 368 -11.46 8.25 -19.84
C TRP A 368 -12.40 9.24 -20.54
N ALA A 369 -13.50 8.72 -21.10
CA ALA A 369 -14.53 9.51 -21.74
C ALA A 369 -15.54 10.01 -20.70
N GLY A 370 -16.09 11.21 -20.92
CA GLY A 370 -17.23 11.67 -20.12
C GLY A 370 -18.43 10.71 -20.26
N SER A 371 -19.31 10.69 -19.25
CA SER A 371 -20.48 9.80 -19.28
C SER A 371 -21.33 10.00 -20.54
N ASN A 372 -21.84 8.90 -21.10
CA ASN A 372 -22.62 8.82 -22.35
C ASN A 372 -21.85 9.14 -23.63
N THR A 373 -20.51 9.08 -23.62
CA THR A 373 -19.70 9.27 -24.82
C THR A 373 -19.12 7.93 -25.26
N HIS A 374 -19.63 7.39 -26.38
CA HIS A 374 -19.11 6.14 -26.93
C HIS A 374 -17.72 6.35 -27.53
N SER A 375 -16.71 5.81 -26.86
CA SER A 375 -15.31 5.98 -27.20
C SER A 375 -14.63 4.61 -27.20
N PRO A 376 -14.54 3.91 -28.34
CA PRO A 376 -13.98 2.56 -28.38
C PRO A 376 -12.46 2.60 -28.25
N VAL A 377 -11.87 1.51 -27.76
CA VAL A 377 -10.42 1.31 -27.81
C VAL A 377 -10.01 1.08 -29.29
N PRO A 378 -9.08 1.88 -29.84
CA PRO A 378 -8.71 1.78 -31.25
C PRO A 378 -7.76 0.61 -31.53
N GLU A 379 -7.71 0.15 -32.78
CA GLU A 379 -6.78 -0.91 -33.23
C GLU A 379 -5.30 -0.55 -33.03
N GLY A 380 -4.97 0.74 -32.91
CA GLY A 380 -3.62 1.19 -32.61
C GLY A 380 -3.13 0.81 -31.21
N ILE A 381 -3.99 0.27 -30.32
CA ILE A 381 -3.60 -0.23 -28.99
C ILE A 381 -2.48 -1.28 -29.08
N ALA A 382 -2.46 -2.05 -30.18
CA ALA A 382 -1.41 -3.03 -30.46
C ALA A 382 0.00 -2.42 -30.58
N HIS A 383 0.16 -1.10 -30.73
CA HIS A 383 1.50 -0.51 -30.73
C HIS A 383 2.19 -0.56 -29.35
N LEU A 384 1.44 -0.75 -28.26
CA LEU A 384 1.96 -0.80 -26.89
C LEU A 384 2.51 -2.21 -26.56
N GLN A 385 3.53 -2.65 -27.28
CA GLN A 385 4.06 -4.02 -27.21
C GLN A 385 4.64 -4.43 -25.84
N ASN A 386 4.97 -3.45 -24.98
CA ASN A 386 5.47 -3.67 -23.62
C ASN A 386 4.35 -3.73 -22.56
N LEU A 387 3.09 -3.56 -22.96
CA LEU A 387 1.98 -3.45 -22.03
C LEU A 387 1.75 -4.77 -21.29
N ARG A 388 1.77 -4.67 -19.96
CA ARG A 388 1.50 -5.76 -18.99
C ARG A 388 0.17 -5.58 -18.29
N LEU A 389 -0.29 -4.35 -18.13
CA LEU A 389 -1.57 -4.04 -17.51
C LEU A 389 -2.33 -3.04 -18.37
N LEU A 390 -3.57 -3.39 -18.71
CA LEU A 390 -4.53 -2.51 -19.36
C LEU A 390 -5.80 -2.45 -18.52
N ALA A 391 -6.11 -1.27 -17.97
CA ALA A 391 -7.36 -1.01 -17.27
C ALA A 391 -8.21 -0.02 -18.07
N VAL A 392 -9.35 -0.51 -18.57
CA VAL A 392 -10.34 0.21 -19.37
C VAL A 392 -11.73 0.08 -18.73
N ASP A 393 -11.75 0.01 -17.41
CA ASP A 393 -12.96 -0.09 -16.59
C ASP A 393 -13.86 1.16 -16.72
N GLN A 394 -15.13 1.09 -16.35
CA GLN A 394 -16.03 2.26 -16.32
C GLN A 394 -16.12 3.06 -17.63
N SER A 395 -16.02 2.41 -18.79
CA SER A 395 -15.83 3.10 -20.08
C SER A 395 -16.94 2.81 -21.10
N GLU A 396 -18.08 2.28 -20.63
CA GLU A 396 -19.26 1.96 -21.44
C GLU A 396 -18.94 1.03 -22.64
N LEU A 397 -17.89 0.22 -22.54
CA LEU A 397 -17.43 -0.65 -23.62
C LEU A 397 -18.32 -1.89 -23.75
N SER A 398 -18.61 -2.29 -24.98
CA SER A 398 -19.27 -3.55 -25.29
C SER A 398 -18.37 -4.55 -26.03
N HIS A 399 -17.26 -4.08 -26.60
CA HIS A 399 -16.33 -4.85 -27.42
C HIS A 399 -14.89 -4.34 -27.23
N LEU A 400 -13.92 -5.18 -27.58
CA LEU A 400 -12.50 -4.82 -27.68
C LEU A 400 -12.04 -4.94 -29.15
N PRO A 401 -11.04 -4.17 -29.59
CA PRO A 401 -10.46 -4.29 -30.92
C PRO A 401 -9.76 -5.65 -31.11
N GLU A 402 -9.75 -6.17 -32.34
CA GLU A 402 -9.12 -7.47 -32.63
C GLU A 402 -7.62 -7.44 -32.43
N SER A 403 -6.97 -6.31 -32.72
CA SER A 403 -5.52 -6.15 -32.57
C SER A 403 -4.99 -6.30 -31.13
N ILE A 404 -5.85 -6.30 -30.10
CA ILE A 404 -5.42 -6.53 -28.71
C ILE A 404 -4.70 -7.87 -28.55
N ILE A 405 -4.97 -8.85 -29.42
CA ILE A 405 -4.25 -10.13 -29.49
C ILE A 405 -2.74 -9.95 -29.65
N HIS A 406 -2.27 -8.82 -30.18
CA HIS A 406 -0.84 -8.54 -30.37
C HIS A 406 -0.13 -8.09 -29.08
N LEU A 407 -0.85 -7.90 -27.97
CA LEU A 407 -0.28 -7.56 -26.66
C LEU A 407 0.21 -8.81 -25.93
N GLN A 408 1.28 -9.41 -26.45
CA GLN A 408 1.79 -10.72 -26.01
C GLN A 408 2.31 -10.73 -24.56
N LEU A 409 2.65 -9.55 -24.01
CA LEU A 409 3.10 -9.37 -22.63
C LEU A 409 1.97 -9.00 -21.66
N LEU A 410 0.71 -8.90 -22.12
CA LEU A 410 -0.40 -8.48 -21.28
C LEU A 410 -0.70 -9.55 -20.23
N GLN A 411 -0.60 -9.14 -18.96
CA GLN A 411 -0.76 -9.96 -17.77
C GLN A 411 -2.06 -9.65 -17.04
N GLU A 412 -2.48 -8.40 -17.02
CA GLU A 412 -3.68 -7.96 -16.30
C GLU A 412 -4.57 -7.16 -17.24
N LEU A 413 -5.84 -7.57 -17.35
CA LEU A 413 -6.85 -6.89 -18.14
C LEU A 413 -8.07 -6.58 -17.26
N ASP A 414 -8.31 -5.29 -17.02
CA ASP A 414 -9.48 -4.82 -16.28
C ASP A 414 -10.52 -4.23 -17.23
N LEU A 415 -11.64 -4.94 -17.36
CA LEU A 415 -12.83 -4.59 -18.13
C LEU A 415 -14.03 -4.33 -17.21
N SER A 416 -13.81 -4.11 -15.91
CA SER A 416 -14.89 -3.95 -14.94
C SER A 416 -15.78 -2.75 -15.26
N MET A 417 -17.04 -2.78 -14.81
CA MET A 417 -18.00 -1.69 -14.94
C MET A 417 -18.22 -1.24 -16.39
N ASN A 418 -18.33 -2.20 -17.31
CA ASN A 418 -18.61 -1.97 -18.73
C ASN A 418 -19.94 -2.64 -19.13
N LEU A 419 -20.17 -2.79 -20.44
CA LEU A 419 -21.42 -3.33 -21.02
C LEU A 419 -21.21 -4.69 -21.69
N PHE A 420 -20.18 -5.46 -21.30
CA PHE A 420 -19.92 -6.77 -21.88
C PHE A 420 -21.01 -7.77 -21.51
N THR A 421 -21.61 -8.42 -22.50
CA THR A 421 -22.60 -9.49 -22.33
C THR A 421 -21.98 -10.89 -22.36
N ALA A 422 -20.75 -11.00 -22.86
CA ALA A 422 -19.94 -12.21 -22.88
C ALA A 422 -18.46 -11.84 -22.74
N VAL A 423 -17.63 -12.83 -22.38
CA VAL A 423 -16.18 -12.68 -22.36
C VAL A 423 -15.66 -12.49 -23.80
N PRO A 424 -14.90 -11.42 -24.11
CA PRO A 424 -14.41 -11.16 -25.47
C PRO A 424 -13.51 -12.29 -26.00
N GLN A 425 -13.72 -12.70 -27.26
CA GLN A 425 -12.97 -13.83 -27.86
C GLN A 425 -11.45 -13.63 -27.88
N VAL A 426 -11.00 -12.39 -28.01
CA VAL A 426 -9.59 -12.00 -27.96
C VAL A 426 -8.89 -12.44 -26.67
N VAL A 427 -9.62 -12.53 -25.54
CA VAL A 427 -9.07 -12.93 -24.23
C VAL A 427 -8.46 -14.33 -24.28
N PHE A 428 -9.06 -15.26 -25.02
CA PHE A 428 -8.60 -16.65 -25.13
C PHE A 428 -7.27 -16.80 -25.89
N THR A 429 -6.81 -15.74 -26.54
CA THR A 429 -5.59 -15.75 -27.36
C THR A 429 -4.41 -15.05 -26.68
N LEU A 430 -4.62 -14.46 -25.50
CA LEU A 430 -3.57 -13.75 -24.75
C LEU A 430 -2.75 -14.75 -23.94
N PRO A 431 -1.47 -15.02 -24.30
CA PRO A 431 -0.71 -16.13 -23.74
C PRO A 431 -0.21 -15.87 -22.31
N SER A 432 -0.13 -14.61 -21.90
CA SER A 432 0.47 -14.18 -20.63
C SER A 432 -0.55 -13.71 -19.60
N LEU A 433 -1.85 -13.83 -19.86
CA LEU A 433 -2.90 -13.25 -19.03
C LEU A 433 -3.02 -13.97 -17.68
N LEU A 434 -2.58 -13.30 -16.62
CA LEU A 434 -2.59 -13.74 -15.23
C LEU A 434 -3.91 -13.38 -14.52
N ALA A 435 -4.43 -12.18 -14.79
CA ALA A 435 -5.62 -11.65 -14.14
C ALA A 435 -6.62 -11.07 -15.14
N LEU A 436 -7.90 -11.43 -14.97
CA LEU A 436 -9.02 -10.90 -15.74
C LEU A 436 -10.10 -10.36 -14.81
N TYR A 437 -10.34 -9.05 -14.86
CA TYR A 437 -11.39 -8.41 -14.08
C TYR A 437 -12.54 -7.99 -15.01
N MET A 438 -13.74 -8.50 -14.72
CA MET A 438 -14.98 -8.20 -15.45
C MET A 438 -16.14 -7.92 -14.50
N VAL A 439 -15.85 -7.37 -13.32
CA VAL A 439 -16.84 -7.03 -12.30
C VAL A 439 -17.88 -6.06 -12.87
N GLY A 440 -19.15 -6.16 -12.50
CA GLY A 440 -20.13 -5.12 -12.86
C GLY A 440 -20.41 -5.00 -14.36
N ASN A 441 -20.47 -6.13 -15.08
CA ASN A 441 -20.84 -6.21 -16.50
C ASN A 441 -22.24 -6.85 -16.66
N GLN A 442 -22.58 -7.29 -17.87
CA GLN A 442 -23.85 -7.97 -18.18
C GLN A 442 -23.63 -9.45 -18.54
N LEU A 443 -22.61 -10.08 -17.96
CA LEU A 443 -22.28 -11.48 -18.23
C LEU A 443 -23.35 -12.40 -17.65
N THR A 444 -23.95 -13.24 -18.50
CA THR A 444 -24.87 -14.30 -18.04
C THR A 444 -24.17 -15.64 -17.84
N ARG A 445 -23.03 -15.85 -18.50
CA ARG A 445 -22.26 -17.08 -18.36
C ARG A 445 -20.76 -16.86 -18.56
N LEU A 446 -19.95 -17.65 -17.87
CA LEU A 446 -18.53 -17.78 -18.19
C LEU A 446 -18.27 -19.00 -19.10
N PRO A 447 -17.47 -18.82 -20.16
CA PRO A 447 -17.02 -19.92 -21.02
C PRO A 447 -15.99 -20.80 -20.30
N VAL A 448 -16.09 -22.12 -20.48
CA VAL A 448 -15.16 -23.11 -19.89
C VAL A 448 -13.75 -22.97 -20.45
N GLU A 449 -13.62 -22.40 -21.64
CA GLU A 449 -12.37 -22.08 -22.33
C GLU A 449 -11.46 -21.15 -21.51
N LEU A 450 -12.01 -20.37 -20.56
CA LEU A 450 -11.19 -19.61 -19.60
C LEU A 450 -10.28 -20.52 -18.76
N GLY A 451 -10.75 -21.73 -18.43
CA GLY A 451 -9.96 -22.73 -17.70
C GLY A 451 -8.74 -23.22 -18.48
N ARG A 452 -8.72 -23.04 -19.81
CA ARG A 452 -7.60 -23.43 -20.69
C ARG A 452 -6.50 -22.37 -20.78
N LEU A 453 -6.72 -21.17 -20.23
CA LEU A 453 -5.69 -20.13 -20.23
C LEU A 453 -4.50 -20.60 -19.38
N PRO A 454 -3.27 -20.57 -19.93
CA PRO A 454 -2.14 -21.33 -19.39
C PRO A 454 -1.65 -20.81 -18.05
N VAL A 455 -1.86 -19.52 -17.77
CA VAL A 455 -1.31 -18.82 -16.61
C VAL A 455 -2.37 -18.00 -15.85
N LEU A 456 -3.66 -18.19 -16.15
CA LEU A 456 -4.73 -17.47 -15.43
C LEU A 456 -4.78 -17.94 -13.97
N GLU A 457 -4.58 -16.99 -13.05
CA GLU A 457 -4.56 -17.18 -11.60
C GLU A 457 -5.65 -16.35 -10.90
N ASP A 458 -6.03 -15.21 -11.46
CA ASP A 458 -7.03 -14.32 -10.85
C ASP A 458 -8.19 -13.99 -11.81
N ILE A 459 -9.43 -14.16 -11.35
CA ILE A 459 -10.64 -13.79 -12.06
C ILE A 459 -11.66 -13.18 -11.11
N ALA A 460 -12.15 -11.98 -11.44
CA ALA A 460 -13.25 -11.34 -10.69
C ALA A 460 -14.42 -11.00 -11.62
N VAL A 461 -15.59 -11.56 -11.30
CA VAL A 461 -16.81 -11.46 -12.11
C VAL A 461 -18.06 -11.15 -11.29
N PHE A 462 -17.89 -10.73 -10.04
CA PHE A 462 -19.03 -10.36 -9.19
C PHE A 462 -19.79 -9.16 -9.79
N ASP A 463 -21.00 -8.91 -9.30
CA ASP A 463 -21.93 -7.91 -9.86
C ASP A 463 -22.26 -8.12 -11.35
N ASN A 464 -22.34 -9.38 -11.79
CA ASN A 464 -22.88 -9.78 -13.09
C ASN A 464 -24.13 -10.65 -12.89
N PRO A 465 -25.08 -10.66 -13.85
CA PRO A 465 -26.24 -11.55 -13.82
C PRO A 465 -25.87 -13.00 -14.22
N LEU A 466 -24.85 -13.58 -13.59
CA LEU A 466 -24.33 -14.91 -13.92
C LEU A 466 -25.32 -16.02 -13.54
N GLU A 467 -25.69 -16.80 -14.55
CA GLU A 467 -26.39 -18.08 -14.40
C GLU A 467 -25.39 -19.25 -14.30
N TYR A 468 -24.16 -19.06 -14.80
CA TYR A 468 -23.10 -20.07 -14.80
C TYR A 468 -21.71 -19.41 -14.77
N PRO A 469 -20.79 -19.77 -13.86
CA PRO A 469 -20.88 -20.80 -12.81
C PRO A 469 -21.94 -20.50 -11.74
N PRO A 470 -22.38 -21.51 -10.99
CA PRO A 470 -23.29 -21.33 -9.86
C PRO A 470 -22.83 -20.25 -8.87
N GLU A 471 -23.80 -19.55 -8.25
CA GLU A 471 -23.53 -18.40 -7.37
C GLU A 471 -22.67 -18.76 -6.15
N ASP A 472 -22.83 -19.97 -5.61
CA ASP A 472 -22.03 -20.51 -4.51
C ASP A 472 -20.55 -20.61 -4.87
N ILE A 473 -20.23 -21.12 -6.06
CA ILE A 473 -18.85 -21.15 -6.57
C ILE A 473 -18.30 -19.73 -6.74
N CYS A 474 -19.10 -18.82 -7.31
CA CYS A 474 -18.69 -17.42 -7.49
C CYS A 474 -18.36 -16.72 -6.16
N LYS A 475 -19.04 -17.09 -5.05
CA LYS A 475 -18.80 -16.53 -3.71
C LYS A 475 -17.55 -17.08 -3.02
N GLU A 476 -17.07 -18.25 -3.43
CA GLU A 476 -15.85 -18.86 -2.88
C GLU A 476 -14.56 -18.16 -3.39
N GLY A 477 -14.65 -17.40 -4.48
CA GLY A 477 -13.59 -16.55 -5.00
C GLY A 477 -12.94 -17.09 -6.27
N SER A 478 -11.86 -16.41 -6.70
CA SER A 478 -11.18 -16.68 -7.98
C SER A 478 -10.76 -18.15 -8.14
N ASP A 479 -10.06 -18.71 -7.14
CA ASP A 479 -9.54 -20.08 -7.21
C ASP A 479 -10.65 -21.10 -7.48
N ALA A 480 -11.78 -20.98 -6.79
CA ALA A 480 -12.93 -21.87 -6.94
C ALA A 480 -13.57 -21.77 -8.34
N ILE A 481 -13.69 -20.54 -8.87
CA ILE A 481 -14.21 -20.31 -10.23
C ILE A 481 -13.28 -20.96 -11.27
N ILE A 482 -11.98 -20.74 -11.15
CA ILE A 482 -10.99 -21.28 -12.11
C ILE A 482 -10.96 -22.81 -12.05
N ASP A 483 -10.94 -23.40 -10.85
CA ASP A 483 -10.96 -24.85 -10.67
C ASP A 483 -12.25 -25.48 -11.20
N PHE A 484 -13.40 -24.82 -10.99
CA PHE A 484 -14.68 -25.23 -11.55
C PHE A 484 -14.65 -25.23 -13.09
N LEU A 485 -14.17 -24.15 -13.71
CA LEU A 485 -14.10 -24.04 -15.18
C LEU A 485 -13.14 -25.08 -15.79
N ARG A 486 -12.00 -25.35 -15.13
CA ARG A 486 -11.06 -26.42 -15.53
C ARG A 486 -11.68 -27.81 -15.44
N ALA A 487 -12.44 -28.07 -14.37
CA ALA A 487 -13.11 -29.36 -14.18
C ALA A 487 -14.23 -29.57 -15.21
N GLU A 488 -14.99 -28.53 -15.54
CA GLU A 488 -16.05 -28.59 -16.54
C GLU A 488 -15.49 -28.74 -17.95
N ASP A 489 -14.40 -28.03 -18.29
CA ASP A 489 -13.73 -28.21 -19.57
C ASP A 489 -13.24 -29.66 -19.79
N ALA A 490 -12.67 -30.27 -18.76
CA ALA A 490 -12.24 -31.67 -18.78
C ALA A 490 -13.39 -32.67 -19.00
N ARG A 491 -14.64 -32.29 -18.69
CA ARG A 491 -15.84 -33.12 -18.96
C ARG A 491 -16.36 -32.95 -20.38
N VAL A 492 -16.06 -31.84 -21.04
CA VAL A 492 -16.54 -31.51 -22.40
C VAL A 492 -15.69 -32.18 -23.49
N VAL A 493 -14.44 -32.58 -23.20
CA VAL A 493 -13.60 -33.35 -24.13
C VAL A 493 -14.07 -34.81 -24.19
N PRO A 494 -14.58 -35.34 -25.33
CA PRO A 494 -15.03 -36.72 -25.41
C PRO A 494 -13.86 -37.71 -25.37
N LEU A 495 -14.10 -38.87 -24.76
CA LEU A 495 -13.29 -40.10 -24.86
C LEU A 495 -13.28 -40.61 -26.32
N GLU A 496 -12.57 -39.96 -27.24
CA GLU A 496 -12.23 -40.55 -28.54
C GLU A 496 -10.94 -41.38 -28.40
N GLY A 497 -11.10 -42.66 -28.07
CA GLY A 497 -9.94 -43.54 -28.03
C GLY A 497 -10.16 -44.94 -27.49
N GLU A 498 -11.33 -45.56 -27.65
CA GLU A 498 -11.47 -47.00 -27.37
C GLU A 498 -12.80 -47.52 -27.94
N MET A 499 -12.84 -47.95 -29.20
CA MET A 499 -13.75 -49.00 -29.70
C MET A 499 -13.46 -49.27 -31.18
N GLY A 500 -12.78 -50.37 -31.50
CA GLY A 500 -12.53 -50.72 -32.89
C GLY A 500 -11.65 -51.95 -33.15
N ALA A 501 -11.78 -53.02 -32.37
CA ALA A 501 -11.23 -54.32 -32.79
C ALA A 501 -12.00 -55.46 -32.13
N GLN A 502 -12.96 -56.07 -32.85
CA GLN A 502 -13.18 -57.53 -32.82
C GLN A 502 -14.19 -57.98 -33.88
N GLY A 503 -13.67 -58.76 -34.84
CA GLY A 503 -14.23 -60.04 -35.28
C GLY A 503 -15.55 -60.04 -36.07
N HIS A 504 -15.45 -60.13 -37.40
CA HIS A 504 -16.50 -60.71 -38.24
C HIS A 504 -16.05 -62.09 -38.74
N HIS A 505 -16.79 -63.13 -38.34
CA HIS A 505 -16.82 -64.43 -39.01
C HIS A 505 -18.19 -64.61 -39.68
N PRO A 506 -18.27 -65.09 -40.93
CA PRO A 506 -19.52 -65.23 -41.66
C PRO A 506 -20.05 -66.68 -41.64
N THR A 507 -21.37 -66.84 -41.73
CA THR A 507 -22.01 -68.09 -42.17
C THR A 507 -23.21 -67.81 -43.09
N PRO A 508 -23.53 -68.73 -44.02
CA PRO A 508 -24.20 -68.44 -45.28
C PRO A 508 -25.66 -68.90 -45.31
N THR A 509 -26.45 -68.33 -46.22
CA THR A 509 -27.82 -68.78 -46.53
C THR A 509 -27.99 -69.00 -48.03
N THR A 510 -28.10 -70.27 -48.42
CA THR A 510 -28.85 -70.83 -49.56
C THR A 510 -30.33 -70.92 -49.14
N GLU A 511 -31.33 -70.48 -49.89
CA GLU A 511 -32.09 -71.07 -51.04
C GLU A 511 -33.41 -70.23 -51.02
N LEU A 512 -34.11 -69.84 -52.09
CA LEU A 512 -34.49 -70.44 -53.37
C LEU A 512 -34.85 -69.31 -54.37
#